data_AF-A0A842MRR5-F1
#
_entry.id   AF-A0A842MRR5-F1
#
_cell.length_a   1.000
_cell.length_b   1.000
_cell.length_c   1.000
_cell.angle_alpha   90.00
_cell.angle_beta   90.00
_cell.angle_gamma   90.00
#
_symmetry.space_group_name_H-M   'P 1'
#
loop_
_entity.id
_entity.type
_entity.pdbx_description
1 polymer ?
#
loop_
_entity_poly.entity_id
_entity_poly.type
_entity_poly.pdbx_seq_one_letter_code
_entity_poly.pdbx_strand_id
1 'polypeptide(L)' 'MKPKRTLKLAKFPKSETDYVWVSPGTELAETDEYLPGTGVYVKGKKIYAKSFGFVNVDKKKVIRVVPLAGG' A
#
# COMPACT_ATOMS: atom_id res chain seq x y z
N MET A 1 11.65 -22.25 16.25
CA MET A 1 11.58 -20.77 16.10
C MET A 1 11.49 -20.45 14.61
N LYS A 2 10.33 -20.01 14.08
CA LYS A 2 10.21 -19.69 12.65
C LYS A 2 10.67 -18.25 12.42
N PRO A 3 11.54 -17.96 11.44
CA PRO A 3 11.94 -16.59 11.15
C PRO A 3 10.73 -15.81 10.64
N LYS A 4 10.41 -14.68 11.30
CA LYS A 4 9.46 -13.68 10.79
C LYS A 4 10.02 -13.19 9.46
N ARG A 5 9.36 -13.59 8.37
CA ARG A 5 9.70 -13.19 7.00
C ARG A 5 9.42 -11.69 6.89
N THR A 6 10.45 -10.88 7.06
CA THR A 6 10.39 -9.44 6.78
C THR A 6 10.13 -9.27 5.29
N LEU A 7 8.88 -9.02 4.92
CA LEU A 7 8.51 -8.61 3.57
C LEU A 7 9.06 -7.20 3.37
N LYS A 8 10.32 -7.11 2.91
CA LYS A 8 10.83 -5.91 2.26
C LYS A 8 9.94 -5.64 1.05
N LEU A 9 9.03 -4.68 1.15
CA LEU A 9 8.38 -4.05 0.00
C LEU A 9 9.42 -3.16 -0.72
N ALA A 10 10.54 -3.75 -1.12
CA ALA A 10 11.63 -3.09 -1.82
C ALA A 10 11.60 -3.52 -3.28
N LYS A 11 10.55 -3.06 -3.98
CA LYS A 11 10.43 -2.87 -5.44
C LYS A 11 8.94 -2.80 -5.74
N PHE A 12 8.40 -1.59 -5.67
CA PHE A 12 7.15 -1.33 -6.37
C PHE A 12 7.38 -1.61 -7.86
N PRO A 13 6.48 -2.33 -8.52
CA PRO A 13 6.64 -2.74 -9.90
C PRO A 13 6.66 -1.55 -10.89
N LYS A 14 7.45 -1.72 -11.96
CA LYS A 14 7.66 -0.73 -13.05
C LYS A 14 6.68 -0.89 -14.23
N SER A 15 5.62 -1.71 -14.13
CA SER A 15 4.72 -1.97 -15.27
C SER A 15 3.30 -1.43 -15.08
N GLU A 16 2.60 -1.28 -16.21
CA GLU A 16 1.29 -0.64 -16.36
C GLU A 16 0.14 -1.33 -15.59
N THR A 17 0.35 -2.51 -14.98
CA THR A 17 -0.74 -3.21 -14.26
C THR A 17 -0.29 -4.23 -13.22
N ASP A 18 0.74 -3.94 -12.44
CA ASP A 18 1.09 -4.83 -11.33
C ASP A 18 0.21 -4.56 -10.09
N TYR A 19 -0.82 -5.39 -9.94
CA TYR A 19 -1.73 -5.35 -8.81
C TYR A 19 -1.06 -5.98 -7.56
N VAL A 20 -0.63 -5.15 -6.62
CA VAL A 20 -0.10 -5.61 -5.34
C VAL A 20 -1.23 -5.79 -4.34
N TRP A 21 -1.43 -7.04 -3.91
CA TRP A 21 -2.34 -7.39 -2.83
C TRP A 21 -1.79 -6.94 -1.48
N VAL A 22 -2.64 -6.32 -0.66
CA VAL A 22 -2.27 -5.87 0.68
C VAL A 22 -3.33 -6.23 1.70
N SER A 23 -2.88 -6.44 2.94
CA SER A 23 -3.74 -6.64 4.10
C SER A 23 -3.82 -5.38 4.96
N PRO A 24 -4.88 -5.24 5.78
CA PRO A 24 -4.97 -4.13 6.73
C PRO A 24 -3.72 -4.04 7.60
N GLY A 25 -3.17 -2.83 7.75
CA GLY A 25 -1.94 -2.57 8.50
C GLY A 25 -0.64 -2.76 7.71
N THR A 26 -0.70 -3.17 6.44
CA THR A 26 0.49 -3.25 5.57
C THR A 26 1.04 -1.85 5.32
N GLU A 27 2.33 -1.66 5.57
CA GLU A 27 3.05 -0.43 5.23
C GLU A 27 3.19 -0.34 3.72
N LEU A 28 2.77 0.77 3.12
CA LEU A 28 2.77 0.96 1.67
C LEU A 28 3.90 1.88 1.23
N ALA A 29 4.02 3.05 1.85
CA ALA A 29 4.94 4.09 1.42
C ALA A 29 5.15 5.12 2.53
N GLU A 30 6.06 6.07 2.28
CA GLU A 30 6.23 7.26 3.13
C GLU A 30 5.47 8.46 2.56
N THR A 31 5.00 9.34 3.45
CA THR A 31 4.23 10.55 3.08
C THR A 31 5.07 11.59 2.36
N ASP A 32 6.39 11.51 2.47
CA ASP A 32 7.33 12.42 1.81
C ASP A 32 7.45 12.08 0.29
N GLU A 33 7.11 10.85 -0.10
CA GLU A 33 7.19 10.37 -1.49
C GLU A 33 5.83 10.25 -2.19
N TYR A 34 4.77 9.91 -1.43
CA TYR A 34 3.43 9.64 -1.96
C TYR A 34 2.35 10.36 -1.16
N LEU A 35 1.27 10.72 -1.85
CA LEU A 35 0.09 11.31 -1.22
C LEU A 35 -0.89 10.21 -0.82
N PRO A 36 -1.38 10.19 0.44
CA PRO A 36 -2.39 9.22 0.86
C PRO A 36 -3.75 9.53 0.20
N GLY A 37 -4.38 8.51 -0.38
CA GLY A 37 -5.74 8.61 -0.91
C GLY A 37 -6.73 7.68 -0.19
N THR A 38 -7.71 7.15 -0.92
CA THR A 38 -8.76 6.30 -0.35
C THR A 38 -8.23 4.93 0.07
N GLY A 39 -8.77 4.36 1.16
CA GLY A 39 -8.42 3.00 1.60
C GLY A 39 -7.06 2.89 2.32
N VAL A 40 -6.41 4.03 2.61
CA VAL A 40 -5.19 4.08 3.41
C VAL A 40 -5.36 4.94 4.66
N TYR A 41 -4.47 4.78 5.63
CA TYR A 41 -4.34 5.66 6.78
C TYR A 41 -2.87 6.03 6.99
N VAL A 42 -2.63 7.18 7.62
CA VAL A 42 -1.29 7.67 7.92
C VAL A 42 -1.01 7.49 9.41
N LYS A 43 0.19 7.00 9.75
CA LYS A 43 0.69 6.98 11.12
C LYS A 43 2.12 7.48 11.13
N GLY A 44 2.33 8.68 11.66
CA GLY A 44 3.62 9.38 11.55
C GLY A 44 3.91 9.76 10.10
N LYS A 45 5.06 9.34 9.58
CA LYS A 45 5.49 9.58 8.18
C LYS A 45 5.17 8.44 7.23
N LYS A 46 4.40 7.44 7.67
CA LYS A 46 4.16 6.20 6.92
C LYS A 46 2.69 6.03 6.58
N ILE A 47 2.45 5.55 5.37
CA ILE A 47 1.14 5.24 4.81
C ILE A 47 0.90 3.75 4.93
N TYR A 48 -0.27 3.37 5.44
CA TYR A 48 -0.66 2.01 5.69
C TYR A 48 -1.99 1.68 5.01
N ALA A 49 -2.17 0.43 4.60
CA ALA A 49 -3.45 -0.06 4.08
C ALA A 49 -4.51 -0.14 5.19
N LYS A 50 -5.70 0.39 4.95
CA LYS A 50 -6.85 0.32 5.87
C LYS A 50 -7.63 -0.98 5.71
N SER A 51 -7.68 -1.53 4.50
CA SER A 51 -8.48 -2.70 4.13
C SER A 51 -7.67 -3.73 3.34
N PHE A 52 -8.21 -4.94 3.19
CA PHE A 52 -7.67 -5.94 2.28
C PHE A 52 -8.07 -5.60 0.85
N GLY A 53 -7.10 -5.54 -0.07
CA GLY A 53 -7.37 -5.09 -1.43
C GLY A 53 -6.14 -4.94 -2.29
N PHE A 54 -6.30 -4.17 -3.37
CA PHE A 54 -5.22 -3.87 -4.31
C PHE A 54 -4.70 -2.45 -4.11
N VAL A 55 -3.38 -2.31 -4.13
CA VAL A 55 -2.74 -1.00 -4.19
C VAL A 55 -2.85 -0.44 -5.59
N ASN A 56 -3.32 0.79 -5.70
CA ASN A 56 -3.31 1.57 -6.92
C ASN A 56 -2.55 2.87 -6.66
N VAL A 57 -1.60 3.19 -7.55
CA VAL A 57 -0.84 4.45 -7.50
C VAL A 57 -1.12 5.23 -8.77
N ASP A 58 -1.72 6.41 -8.61
CA ASP A 58 -2.00 7.30 -9.73
C ASP A 58 -0.73 8.00 -10.26
N LYS A 59 -0.79 8.55 -11.48
CA LYS A 59 0.29 9.37 -12.08
C LYS A 59 0.70 10.58 -11.22
N LYS A 60 -0.17 11.03 -10.31
CA LYS A 60 0.10 12.10 -9.34
C LYS A 60 0.74 11.62 -8.03
N LYS A 61 1.25 10.38 -8.00
CA LYS A 61 1.78 9.70 -6.80
C LYS A 61 0.77 9.60 -5.64
N VAL A 62 -0.51 9.51 -5.96
CA VAL A 62 -1.56 9.26 -4.95
C VAL A 62 -1.70 7.76 -4.77
N ILE A 63 -1.47 7.26 -3.55
CA ILE A 63 -1.59 5.85 -3.22
C ILE A 63 -2.96 5.55 -2.60
N ARG A 64 -3.64 4.54 -3.14
CA ARG A 64 -4.98 4.12 -2.70
C ARG A 64 -5.02 2.60 -2.57
N VAL A 65 -5.93 2.12 -1.73
CA VAL A 65 -6.27 0.70 -1.66
C VAL A 65 -7.71 0.53 -2.12
N VAL A 66 -7.90 -0.26 -3.17
CA VAL A 66 -9.21 -0.68 -3.67
C VAL A 66 -9.60 -1.98 -2.94
N PRO A 67 -10.58 -1.95 -2.03
CA PRO A 67 -10.98 -3.12 -1.28
C PRO A 67 -11.60 -4.18 -2.20
N LEU A 68 -11.37 -5.46 -1.90
CA LEU A 68 -12.01 -6.56 -2.63
C LEU A 68 -13.43 -6.87 -2.18
N ALA A 69 -13.79 -6.50 -0.95
CA ALA A 69 -15.08 -6.78 -0.37
C ALA A 69 -15.41 -5.70 0.67
N GLY A 70 -16.67 -5.24 0.68
CA GLY A 70 -17.18 -4.24 1.61
C GLY A 70 -16.64 -2.84 1.35
N GLY A 71 -17.36 -2.07 0.52
CA GLY A 71 -17.22 -0.61 0.42
C GLY A 71 -17.89 0.10 1.58
#